data_AF-A0A0P9LA03-F1
#
_entry.id   AF-A0A0P9LA03-F1
#
_cell.length_a   1.000
_cell.length_b   1.000
_cell.length_c   1.000
_cell.angle_alpha   90.00
_cell.angle_beta   90.00
_cell.angle_gamma   90.00
#
_symmetry.space_group_name_H-M   'P 1'
#
loop_
_entity.id
_entity.type
_entity.pdbx_description
1 polymer ?
#
loop_
_entity_poly.entity_id
_entity_poly.type
_entity_poly.pdbx_seq_one_letter_code
_entity_poly.pdbx_strand_id
1 'polypeptide(L)' 'MLTGANNDGARGLLQIRKHGGFTVIQDPLQAQASTMPEAALALHSPDYLLSLTDIGRLLVELERTAC' A
#
# COMPACT_ATOMS: atom_id res chain seq x y z
N MET A 1 -1.14 1.78 -1.37
CA MET A 1 -0.49 3.10 -1.35
C MET A 1 0.81 3.03 -2.12
N LEU A 2 1.02 3.98 -3.03
CA LEU A 2 2.15 3.98 -3.96
C LEU A 2 3.10 5.14 -3.65
N THR A 3 4.15 5.26 -4.48
CA THR A 3 5.07 6.40 -4.52
C THR A 3 4.36 7.76 -4.40
N GLY A 4 4.97 8.69 -3.67
CA GLY A 4 4.44 10.04 -3.46
C GLY A 4 5.36 10.89 -2.59
N ALA A 5 5.35 12.21 -2.80
CA ALA A 5 6.27 13.15 -2.15
C ALA A 5 5.71 13.82 -0.88
N ASN A 6 4.66 13.26 -0.28
CA ASN A 6 4.04 13.76 0.96
C ASN A 6 3.49 12.60 1.80
N ASN A 7 2.80 12.90 2.92
CA ASN A 7 2.30 11.91 3.88
C ASN A 7 0.77 11.76 3.89
N ASP A 8 0.05 12.38 2.95
CA ASP A 8 -1.40 12.58 3.03
C ASP A 8 -2.18 11.25 3.10
N GLY A 9 -1.74 10.24 2.32
CA GLY A 9 -2.39 8.93 2.28
C GLY A 9 -2.19 8.04 3.52
N ALA A 10 -1.21 8.32 4.37
CA ALA A 10 -0.78 7.39 5.42
C ALA A 10 -1.84 7.21 6.52
N ARG A 11 -2.47 8.31 6.95
CA ARG A 11 -3.55 8.26 7.96
C ARG A 11 -4.81 7.61 7.42
N GLY A 12 -5.17 7.87 6.16
CA GLY A 12 -6.30 7.20 5.51
C GLY A 12 -6.10 5.70 5.43
N LEU A 13 -4.91 5.25 5.04
CA LEU A 13 -4.58 3.83 4.96
C LEU A 13 -4.65 3.13 6.33
N LEU A 14 -4.17 3.80 7.39
CA LEU A 14 -4.32 3.31 8.77
C LEU A 14 -5.79 3.13 9.15
N GLN A 15 -6.68 4.04 8.75
CA GLN A 15 -8.11 3.89 9.03
C GLN A 15 -8.72 2.71 8.29
N ILE A 16 -8.34 2.48 7.02
CA ILE A 16 -8.78 1.29 6.27
C ILE A 16 -8.38 0.02 7.03
N ARG A 17 -7.12 -0.09 7.48
CA ARG A 17 -6.63 -1.22 8.28
C ARG A 17 -7.44 -1.41 9.56
N LYS A 18 -7.71 -0.33 10.30
CA LYS A 18 -8.46 -0.39 11.57
C LYS A 18 -9.89 -0.89 11.41
N HIS A 19 -10.48 -0.72 10.23
CA HIS A 19 -11.83 -1.22 9.91
C HIS A 19 -11.80 -2.59 9.21
N GLY A 20 -10.67 -3.32 9.27
CA GLY A 20 -10.53 -4.65 8.68
C GLY A 20 -10.31 -4.65 7.16
N GLY A 21 -10.03 -3.49 6.57
CA GLY A 21 -9.70 -3.39 5.16
C GLY A 21 -8.32 -3.95 4.81
N PHE A 22 -8.21 -4.45 3.60
CA PHE A 22 -6.98 -4.97 3.02
C PHE A 22 -6.06 -3.84 2.55
N THR A 23 -4.80 -3.89 2.95
CA THR A 23 -3.83 -2.80 2.76
C THR A 23 -2.58 -3.29 2.05
N VAL A 24 -2.21 -2.58 0.99
CA VAL A 24 -1.00 -2.86 0.21
C VAL A 24 -0.17 -1.58 0.15
N ILE A 25 1.14 -1.67 0.40
CA ILE A 25 2.09 -0.56 0.28
C ILE A 25 3.14 -0.93 -0.77
N GLN A 26 3.50 0.01 -1.65
CA GLN A 26 4.64 -0.16 -2.55
C GLN A 26 5.94 -0.20 -1.75
N ASP A 27 6.83 -1.13 -2.06
CA ASP A 27 8.17 -1.19 -1.48
C ASP A 27 8.89 0.17 -1.67
N PRO A 28 9.25 0.87 -0.59
CA PRO A 28 9.97 2.15 -0.65
C PRO A 28 11.25 2.07 -1.47
N LEU A 29 11.94 0.92 -1.49
CA LEU A 29 13.18 0.73 -2.24
C LEU A 29 12.98 0.79 -3.76
N GLN A 30 11.74 0.61 -4.22
CA GLN A 30 11.37 0.67 -5.64
C GLN A 30 10.43 1.84 -5.94
N ALA A 31 10.18 2.72 -4.97
CA ALA A 31 9.37 3.91 -5.16
C ALA A 31 10.20 5.04 -5.79
N GLN A 32 9.61 5.77 -6.74
CA GLN A 32 10.24 6.97 -7.29
C GLN A 32 10.40 8.07 -6.23
N ALA A 33 9.45 8.16 -5.31
CA ALA A 33 9.48 8.97 -4.09
C ALA A 33 8.99 8.11 -2.92
N SER A 34 9.88 7.86 -1.97
CA SER A 34 9.65 6.94 -0.85
C SER A 34 8.90 7.57 0.32
N THR A 35 8.74 8.90 0.35
CA THR A 35 8.14 9.65 1.47
C THR A 35 6.78 9.11 1.87
N MET A 36 5.88 8.88 0.90
CA MET A 36 4.55 8.38 1.21
C MET A 36 4.61 6.92 1.70
N PRO A 37 5.17 5.94 0.95
CA PRO A 37 5.31 4.56 1.44
C PRO A 37 5.90 4.43 2.85
N GLU A 38 7.00 5.13 3.13
CA GLU A 38 7.64 5.16 4.45
C GLU A 38 6.69 5.70 5.52
N ALA A 39 5.96 6.77 5.22
CA ALA A 39 5.01 7.36 6.16
C ALA A 39 3.88 6.38 6.53
N ALA A 40 3.39 5.52 5.63
CA ALA A 40 2.40 4.51 6.04
C ALA A 40 3.01 3.36 6.83
N LEU A 41 4.22 2.91 6.47
CA LEU A 41 4.93 1.86 7.20
C LEU A 41 5.25 2.27 8.64
N ALA A 42 5.51 3.56 8.86
CA ALA A 42 5.68 4.11 10.21
C ALA A 42 4.38 4.06 11.05
N LEU A 43 3.20 3.97 10.42
CA LEU A 43 1.91 3.96 11.11
C LEU A 43 1.31 2.57 11.32
N HIS A 44 1.58 1.61 10.43
CA HIS A 44 1.13 0.22 10.54
C HIS A 44 1.85 -0.72 9.58
N SER A 45 1.80 -2.02 9.89
CA SER A 45 2.17 -3.07 8.95
C SER A 45 1.03 -3.36 7.95
N PRO A 46 1.29 -3.29 6.64
CA PRO A 46 0.31 -3.65 5.62
C PRO A 46 0.16 -5.17 5.51
N ASP A 47 -0.87 -5.62 4.78
CA ASP A 47 -1.00 -7.04 4.38
C ASP A 47 0.08 -7.43 3.37
N TYR A 48 0.45 -6.49 2.50
CA TYR A 48 1.50 -6.69 1.51
C TYR A 48 2.39 -5.47 1.33
N LEU A 49 3.69 -5.72 1.23
CA LEU A 49 4.72 -4.78 0.78
C LEU A 49 5.28 -5.31 -0.54
N LEU A 50 5.03 -4.61 -1.65
CA LEU A 50 5.24 -5.16 -2.99
C LEU A 50 5.89 -4.20 -3.96
N SER A 51 6.55 -4.74 -4.98
CA SER A 51 6.95 -3.98 -6.17
C SER A 51 5.72 -3.43 -6.89
N LEU A 52 5.91 -2.39 -7.74
CA LEU A 52 4.82 -1.88 -8.56
C LEU A 52 4.23 -2.95 -9.49
N THR A 53 5.08 -3.82 -10.03
CA THR A 53 4.67 -4.93 -10.90
C THR A 53 3.83 -5.96 -10.15
N ASP A 54 4.22 -6.31 -8.93
CA ASP A 54 3.48 -7.30 -8.13
C ASP A 54 2.17 -6.75 -7.58
N ILE A 55 2.08 -5.44 -7.32
CA ILE A 55 0.78 -4.79 -7.04
C ILE A 55 -0.18 -4.98 -8.21
N GLY A 56 0.28 -4.82 -9.45
CA GLY A 56 -0.54 -5.08 -10.63
C GLY A 56 -1.05 -6.53 -10.70
N ARG A 57 -0.18 -7.50 -10.40
CA ARG A 57 -0.56 -8.93 -10.36
C ARG A 57 -1.60 -9.20 -9.27
N LEU A 58 -1.37 -8.67 -8.06
CA LEU A 58 -2.28 -8.83 -6.93
C LEU A 58 -3.68 -8.29 -7.25
N LEU A 59 -3.78 -7.12 -7.90
CA LEU A 59 -5.08 -6.56 -8.26
C LEU A 59 -5.88 -7.45 -9.21
N VAL A 60 -5.21 -8.10 -10.18
CA VAL A 60 -5.85 -9.08 -11.07
C VAL A 60 -6.31 -10.32 -10.30
N GLU A 61 -5.51 -10.81 -9.34
CA GLU A 61 -5.90 -11.96 -8.51
C GLU A 61 -7.11 -11.65 -7.62
N LEU A 62 -7.15 -10.46 -7.01
CA LEU A 62 -8.26 -10.02 -6.17
C LEU A 62 -9.57 -9.91 -6.97
N GLU A 63 -9.51 -9.38 -8.19
CA GLU A 63 -10.67 -9.27 -9.08
C GLU A 63 -11.27 -10.65 -9.41
N ARG A 64 -10.41 -11.65 -9.66
CA ARG A 64 -10.84 -13.03 -9.92
C ARG A 64 -11.45 -13.75 -8.71
N THR A 65 -11.14 -13.28 -7.50
CA THR A 65 -11.56 -13.93 -6.25
C THR A 65 -12.87 -13.38 -5.70
N ALA A 66 -13.32 -12.22 -6.17
CA ALA A 66 -14.54 -11.53 -5.69
C ALA A 66 -15.86 -12.16 -6.18
N CYS A 67 -15.91 -13.48 -6.37
CA CYS A 67 -17.05 -14.22 -6.92
C CYS A 67 -17.88 -14.95 -5.86
#